data_AF-A0A941GJK0-F1
#
_entry.id   AF-A0A941GJK0-F1
#
_cell.length_a   1.000
_cell.length_b   1.000
_cell.length_c   1.000
_cell.angle_alpha   90.00
_cell.angle_beta   90.00
_cell.angle_gamma   90.00
#
_symmetry.space_group_name_H-M   'P 1'
#
loop_
_entity.id
_entity.type
_entity.pdbx_description
1 polymer ?
#
loop_
_entity_poly.entity_id
_entity_poly.type
_entity_poly.pdbx_seq_one_letter_code
_entity_poly.pdbx_strand_id
1 'polypeptide(L)'
;MGIINAGEFIETVYFKGLQISLMAAGDGTEVIYHKLQPGSSWAMTPEDNWDGFEYFYILSGKLSHRTDEDIVEMKAGQAFFESPIKKYSIFTAEEITEFIYITSQPVFHYYSQCSKDLMELAISIEEKDGYTVDHCERIKHYSMLVGEALDLNRKQITRLNLASFFHDVGKVRVPLEILQKPAKLTEDEWAIMKKHTTFGRDLLEETKIPVLCEVGLIVEQHHERYDGKGYPKGLKESEISIEAAIISVVDSFDAMTTDRVYKKGKAAEEAFQEILNNRGTMYHPLVVDTFIALKEKIINEKGEIL
;
A
#
# COMPACT_ATOMS: atom_id res chain seq x y z
N MET A 1 15.70 -29.20 19.29
CA MET A 1 14.98 -28.85 20.52
C MET A 1 15.43 -27.46 20.92
N GLY A 2 14.53 -26.48 20.93
CA GLY A 2 14.81 -25.11 21.36
C GLY A 2 13.80 -24.72 22.44
N ILE A 3 14.22 -23.96 23.44
CA ILE A 3 13.34 -23.32 24.41
C ILE A 3 13.18 -21.88 23.93
N ILE A 4 11.94 -21.45 23.73
CA ILE A 4 11.61 -20.07 23.39
C ILE A 4 10.97 -19.44 24.62
N ASN A 5 11.56 -18.37 25.15
CA ASN A 5 10.99 -17.70 26.32
C ASN A 5 9.78 -16.84 25.93
N ALA A 6 9.01 -16.42 26.92
CA ALA A 6 7.90 -15.50 26.69
C ALA A 6 8.39 -14.22 25.99
N GLY A 7 7.80 -13.90 24.85
CA GLY A 7 8.17 -12.74 24.03
C GLY A 7 9.34 -12.97 23.06
N GLU A 8 9.98 -14.14 23.09
CA GLU A 8 10.94 -14.55 22.08
C GLU A 8 10.24 -15.31 20.95
N PHE A 9 10.75 -15.16 19.72
CA PHE A 9 10.22 -15.82 18.53
C PHE A 9 11.38 -16.14 17.59
N ILE A 10 11.21 -17.15 16.73
CA ILE A 10 12.21 -17.51 15.71
C ILE A 10 12.37 -16.36 14.72
N GLU A 11 11.25 -15.83 14.25
CA GLU A 11 11.18 -14.69 13.35
C GLU A 11 9.89 -13.92 13.64
N THR A 12 9.87 -12.61 13.37
CA THR A 12 8.68 -11.79 13.51
C THR A 12 8.56 -10.82 12.35
N VAL A 13 7.35 -10.74 11.82
CA VAL A 13 6.95 -9.82 10.76
C VAL A 13 5.86 -8.90 11.31
N TYR A 14 5.94 -7.62 10.95
CA TYR A 14 4.97 -6.63 11.35
C TYR A 14 4.25 -6.06 10.13
N PHE A 15 2.93 -6.07 10.18
CA PHE A 15 2.05 -5.31 9.30
C PHE A 15 1.32 -4.25 10.12
N LYS A 16 0.67 -3.28 9.47
CA LYS A 16 -0.06 -2.21 10.18
C LYS A 16 -1.10 -2.82 11.12
N GLY A 17 -0.83 -2.74 12.42
CA GLY A 17 -1.70 -3.25 13.47
C GLY A 17 -1.76 -4.78 13.58
N LEU A 18 -0.80 -5.51 13.01
CA LEU A 18 -0.71 -6.97 13.06
C LEU A 18 0.76 -7.38 13.25
N GLN A 19 1.05 -8.14 14.30
CA GLN A 19 2.31 -8.85 14.49
C GLN A 19 2.08 -10.32 14.19
N ILE A 20 2.97 -10.92 13.40
CA ILE A 20 3.00 -12.34 13.08
C ILE A 20 4.38 -12.86 13.47
N SER A 21 4.43 -13.85 14.35
CA SER A 21 5.69 -14.34 14.92
C SER A 21 5.78 -15.87 14.86
N LEU A 22 6.80 -16.39 14.18
CA LEU A 22 7.03 -17.82 14.08
C LEU A 22 7.54 -18.37 15.41
N MET A 23 6.83 -19.34 15.97
CA MET A 23 7.22 -20.03 17.20
C MET A 23 7.90 -21.37 16.89
N ALA A 24 7.39 -22.11 15.91
CA ALA A 24 7.97 -23.38 15.49
C ALA A 24 7.59 -23.69 14.05
N ALA A 25 8.47 -24.41 13.33
CA ALA A 25 8.20 -24.94 12.00
C ALA A 25 8.83 -26.34 11.86
N GLY A 26 8.13 -27.26 11.19
CA GLY A 26 8.62 -28.61 10.91
C GLY A 26 7.60 -29.45 10.16
N ASP A 27 8.07 -30.28 9.21
CA ASP A 27 7.25 -31.19 8.40
C ASP A 27 6.04 -30.51 7.70
N GLY A 28 6.24 -29.26 7.27
CA GLY A 28 5.19 -28.43 6.67
C GLY A 28 4.27 -27.76 7.68
N THR A 29 4.31 -28.13 8.96
CA THR A 29 3.49 -27.50 10.01
C THR A 29 4.20 -26.28 10.60
N GLU A 30 3.45 -25.21 10.82
CA GLU A 30 3.91 -24.01 11.52
C GLU A 30 3.03 -23.68 12.71
N VAL A 31 3.66 -23.18 13.77
CA VAL A 31 3.01 -22.61 14.94
C VAL A 31 3.39 -21.14 15.00
N ILE A 32 2.38 -20.28 14.90
CA ILE A 32 2.54 -18.86 14.65
C ILE A 32 1.75 -18.08 15.70
N TYR A 33 2.44 -17.21 16.43
CA TYR A 33 1.80 -16.25 17.32
C TYR A 33 1.32 -15.04 16.52
N HIS A 34 0.09 -14.61 16.77
CA HIS A 34 -0.49 -13.40 16.21
C HIS A 34 -0.85 -12.43 17.33
N LYS A 35 -0.62 -11.14 17.08
CA LYS A 35 -1.13 -10.05 17.90
C LYS A 35 -1.73 -8.96 17.03
N LEU A 36 -3.03 -8.74 17.18
CA LEU A 36 -3.78 -7.75 16.42
C LEU A 36 -4.11 -6.55 17.32
N GLN A 37 -3.97 -5.36 16.75
CA GLN A 37 -4.48 -4.12 17.33
C GLN A 37 -6.00 -4.00 17.10
N PRO A 38 -6.73 -3.22 17.91
CA PRO A 38 -8.16 -3.00 17.72
C PRO A 38 -8.46 -2.48 16.30
N GLY A 39 -9.47 -3.06 15.67
CA GLY A 39 -9.89 -2.74 14.30
C GLY A 39 -9.07 -3.43 13.20
N SER A 40 -7.92 -4.05 13.51
CA SER A 40 -7.15 -4.84 12.55
C SER A 40 -7.84 -6.16 12.22
N SER A 41 -7.61 -6.64 11.00
CA SER A 41 -8.17 -7.91 10.54
C SER A 41 -7.07 -8.86 10.09
N TRP A 42 -7.31 -10.15 10.29
CA TRP A 42 -6.52 -11.27 9.78
C TRP A 42 -7.46 -12.20 9.04
N ALA A 43 -6.99 -12.88 8.00
CA ALA A 43 -7.84 -13.71 7.16
C ALA A 43 -7.24 -15.09 6.93
N MET A 44 -8.14 -16.07 6.88
CA MET A 44 -7.88 -17.43 6.42
C MET A 44 -8.39 -17.54 5.00
N THR A 45 -7.54 -17.95 4.07
CA THR A 45 -7.85 -18.00 2.65
C THR A 45 -7.86 -19.43 2.13
N PRO A 46 -8.86 -19.84 1.34
CA PRO A 46 -8.78 -21.10 0.61
C PRO A 46 -7.70 -20.97 -0.48
N GLU A 47 -6.82 -21.95 -0.58
CA GLU A 47 -5.86 -22.07 -1.69
C GLU A 47 -6.24 -23.24 -2.62
N ASP A 48 -5.91 -23.12 -3.90
CA ASP A 48 -6.13 -24.20 -4.87
C ASP A 48 -5.29 -25.43 -4.50
N ASN A 49 -5.95 -26.59 -4.36
CA ASN A 49 -5.37 -27.85 -3.84
C ASN A 49 -5.02 -27.83 -2.34
N TRP A 50 -5.70 -27.00 -1.54
CA TRP A 50 -5.55 -26.96 -0.09
C TRP A 50 -6.41 -28.00 0.63
N ASP A 51 -5.77 -29.06 1.13
CA ASP A 51 -6.38 -30.03 2.07
C ASP A 51 -5.85 -29.86 3.51
N GLY A 52 -5.23 -28.71 3.80
CA GLY A 52 -4.52 -28.47 5.05
C GLY A 52 -5.41 -28.30 6.28
N PHE A 53 -4.82 -28.57 7.45
CA PHE A 53 -5.43 -28.33 8.75
C PHE A 53 -5.09 -26.93 9.23
N GLU A 54 -6.12 -26.21 9.65
CA GLU A 54 -6.00 -24.84 10.10
C GLU A 54 -6.70 -24.64 11.43
N TYR A 55 -5.98 -24.11 12.41
CA TYR A 55 -6.46 -23.98 13.78
C TYR A 55 -5.93 -22.71 14.39
N PHE A 56 -6.77 -21.98 15.13
CA PHE A 56 -6.26 -20.99 16.06
C PHE A 56 -6.92 -21.06 17.42
N TYR A 57 -6.19 -20.59 18.44
CA TYR A 57 -6.63 -20.52 19.82
C TYR A 57 -6.36 -19.14 20.40
N ILE A 58 -7.41 -18.50 20.92
CA ILE A 58 -7.34 -17.14 21.46
C ILE A 58 -6.75 -17.17 22.87
N LEU A 59 -5.58 -16.55 23.04
CA LEU A 59 -4.89 -16.41 24.32
C LEU A 59 -5.51 -15.28 25.15
N SER A 60 -5.79 -14.14 24.50
CA SER A 60 -6.38 -12.95 25.10
C SER A 60 -7.14 -12.14 24.05
N GLY A 61 -8.08 -11.30 24.49
CA GLY A 61 -8.84 -10.43 23.62
C GLY A 61 -10.08 -11.08 22.99
N LYS A 62 -10.54 -10.48 21.89
CA LYS A 62 -11.78 -10.83 21.19
C LYS A 62 -11.68 -10.61 19.68
N LEU A 63 -12.04 -11.64 18.92
CA LEU A 63 -12.20 -11.61 17.47
C LEU A 63 -13.67 -11.67 17.09
N SER A 64 -14.06 -10.89 16.08
CA SER A 64 -15.33 -11.02 15.38
C SER A 64 -15.11 -11.59 13.98
N HIS A 65 -15.92 -12.56 13.59
CA HIS A 65 -15.93 -13.18 12.27
C HIS A 65 -17.32 -12.95 11.64
N ARG A 66 -17.36 -12.26 10.50
CA ARG A 66 -18.61 -12.05 9.76
C ARG A 66 -18.83 -13.23 8.81
N THR A 67 -19.89 -13.99 9.03
CA THR A 67 -20.39 -15.01 8.10
C THR A 67 -21.46 -14.42 7.18
N ASP A 68 -21.95 -15.22 6.21
CA ASP A 68 -23.00 -14.80 5.28
C ASP A 68 -24.31 -14.41 5.99
N GLU A 69 -24.54 -14.92 7.20
CA GLU A 69 -25.82 -14.81 7.93
C GLU A 69 -25.69 -14.11 9.29
N ASP A 70 -24.51 -14.12 9.92
CA ASP A 70 -24.32 -13.64 11.30
C ASP A 70 -22.91 -13.07 11.56
N ILE A 71 -22.76 -12.37 12.69
CA ILE A 71 -21.45 -12.04 13.26
C ILE A 71 -21.19 -13.00 14.42
N VAL A 72 -20.16 -13.83 14.28
CA VAL A 72 -19.72 -14.76 15.32
C VAL A 72 -18.60 -14.10 16.11
N GLU A 73 -18.79 -13.98 17.42
CA GLU A 73 -17.77 -13.46 18.32
C GLU A 73 -17.01 -14.60 19.01
N MET A 74 -15.71 -14.44 19.15
CA MET A 74 -14.81 -15.38 19.79
C MET A 74 -13.93 -14.65 20.79
N LYS A 75 -13.78 -15.20 22.00
CA LYS A 75 -13.01 -14.63 23.11
C LYS A 75 -11.91 -15.58 23.57
N ALA A 76 -11.05 -15.06 24.44
CA ALA A 76 -10.01 -15.83 25.12
C ALA A 76 -10.52 -17.19 25.65
N GLY A 77 -9.73 -18.24 25.39
CA GLY A 77 -10.07 -19.62 25.74
C GLY A 77 -10.88 -20.37 24.67
N GLN A 78 -11.30 -19.71 23.59
CA GLN A 78 -11.97 -20.34 22.46
C GLN A 78 -10.98 -20.62 21.32
N ALA A 79 -11.28 -21.68 20.57
CA ALA A 79 -10.54 -22.08 19.39
C ALA A 79 -11.46 -22.13 18.18
N PHE A 80 -10.87 -21.93 17.01
CA PHE A 80 -11.48 -22.15 15.71
C PHE A 80 -10.63 -23.17 14.96
N PHE A 81 -11.29 -24.06 14.20
CA PHE A 81 -10.58 -24.95 13.32
C PHE A 81 -11.39 -25.19 12.04
N GLU A 82 -10.69 -25.34 10.93
CA GLU A 82 -11.29 -25.71 9.66
C GLU A 82 -10.30 -26.59 8.88
N SER A 83 -10.81 -27.63 8.21
CA SER A 83 -10.00 -28.50 7.36
C SER A 83 -10.89 -29.24 6.35
N PRO A 84 -10.71 -29.02 5.03
CA PRO A 84 -9.96 -27.89 4.43
C PRO A 84 -10.68 -26.55 4.65
N ILE A 85 -9.96 -25.44 4.52
CA ILE A 85 -10.59 -24.11 4.40
C ILE A 85 -11.41 -24.09 3.09
N LYS A 86 -12.72 -23.90 3.20
CA LYS A 86 -13.60 -23.87 2.02
C LYS A 86 -13.95 -22.46 1.57
N LYS A 87 -13.84 -21.49 2.48
CA LYS A 87 -14.25 -20.11 2.27
C LYS A 87 -13.22 -19.16 2.83
N TYR A 88 -13.14 -17.99 2.23
CA TYR A 88 -12.37 -16.88 2.75
C TYR A 88 -13.04 -16.37 4.03
N SER A 89 -12.33 -16.43 5.15
CA SER A 89 -12.85 -16.08 6.49
C SER A 89 -12.02 -14.94 7.09
N ILE A 90 -12.65 -13.80 7.40
CA ILE A 90 -11.98 -12.63 7.98
C ILE A 90 -12.30 -12.52 9.46
N PHE A 91 -11.27 -12.46 10.29
CA PHE A 91 -11.37 -12.23 11.73
C PHE A 91 -10.90 -10.81 12.03
N THR A 92 -11.70 -10.03 12.74
CA THR A 92 -11.39 -8.65 13.13
C THR A 92 -11.27 -8.53 14.64
N ALA A 93 -10.17 -7.94 15.10
CA ALA A 93 -9.94 -7.68 16.51
C ALA A 93 -10.81 -6.51 17.01
N GLU A 94 -11.62 -6.74 18.03
CA GLU A 94 -12.37 -5.68 18.70
C GLU A 94 -11.53 -4.95 19.76
N GLU A 95 -10.54 -5.65 20.30
CA GLU A 95 -9.55 -5.17 21.25
C GLU A 95 -8.18 -5.78 20.92
N ILE A 96 -7.12 -5.43 21.67
CA ILE A 96 -5.83 -6.10 21.47
C ILE A 96 -6.02 -7.60 21.69
N THR A 97 -5.79 -8.37 20.64
CA THR A 97 -6.11 -9.80 20.62
C THR A 97 -4.88 -10.60 20.24
N GLU A 98 -4.56 -11.57 21.09
CA GLU A 98 -3.41 -12.46 20.91
C GLU A 98 -3.91 -13.90 20.72
N PHE A 99 -3.40 -14.59 19.71
CA PHE A 99 -3.78 -15.97 19.43
C PHE A 99 -2.63 -16.77 18.85
N ILE A 100 -2.67 -18.09 19.05
CA ILE A 100 -1.77 -19.03 18.39
C ILE A 100 -2.51 -19.59 17.19
N TYR A 101 -1.89 -19.54 16.03
CA TYR A 101 -2.35 -20.10 14.77
C TYR A 101 -1.44 -21.27 14.39
N ILE A 102 -2.03 -22.39 13.99
CA ILE A 102 -1.37 -23.61 13.60
C ILE A 102 -1.87 -23.97 12.21
N THR A 103 -0.95 -24.10 11.27
CA THR A 103 -1.23 -24.46 9.88
C THR A 103 -0.34 -25.62 9.46
N SER A 104 -0.84 -26.49 8.59
CA SER A 104 -0.08 -27.62 8.03
C SER A 104 0.65 -27.31 6.72
N GLN A 105 0.85 -26.02 6.38
CA GLN A 105 1.76 -25.55 5.30
C GLN A 105 2.51 -24.29 5.74
N PRO A 106 3.61 -23.90 5.05
CA PRO A 106 4.43 -22.78 5.46
C PRO A 106 3.86 -21.39 5.11
N VAL A 107 2.80 -20.96 5.80
CA VAL A 107 2.14 -19.65 5.61
C VAL A 107 2.99 -18.49 6.16
N PHE A 108 3.72 -18.70 7.25
CA PHE A 108 4.63 -17.71 7.81
C PHE A 108 5.74 -17.35 6.84
N HIS A 109 6.32 -18.34 6.17
CA HIS A 109 7.36 -18.09 5.16
C HIS A 109 6.83 -17.21 4.03
N TYR A 110 5.57 -17.36 3.64
CA TYR A 110 4.93 -16.45 2.69
C TYR A 110 4.88 -15.02 3.25
N TYR A 111 4.41 -14.80 4.48
CA TYR A 111 4.40 -13.47 5.11
C TYR A 111 5.80 -12.86 5.25
N SER A 112 6.79 -13.66 5.64
CA SER A 112 8.19 -13.24 5.76
C SER A 112 8.76 -12.82 4.40
N GLN A 113 8.57 -13.65 3.37
CA GLN A 113 9.02 -13.33 2.02
C GLN A 113 8.35 -12.07 1.49
N CYS A 114 7.04 -11.95 1.65
CA CYS A 114 6.30 -10.75 1.27
C CYS A 114 6.86 -9.48 1.93
N SER A 115 7.15 -9.54 3.23
CA SER A 115 7.73 -8.42 3.97
C SER A 115 9.14 -8.08 3.50
N LYS A 116 9.96 -9.09 3.16
CA LYS A 116 11.32 -8.89 2.64
C LYS A 116 11.27 -8.24 1.26
N ASP A 117 10.46 -8.77 0.34
CA ASP A 117 10.29 -8.24 -1.02
C ASP A 117 9.82 -6.78 -0.99
N LEU A 118 8.84 -6.45 -0.13
CA LEU A 118 8.37 -5.08 0.07
C LEU A 118 9.47 -4.14 0.59
N MET A 119 10.31 -4.63 1.51
CA MET A 119 11.41 -3.84 2.09
C MET A 119 12.55 -3.65 1.09
N GLU A 120 12.89 -4.67 0.31
CA GLU A 120 13.88 -4.57 -0.77
C GLU A 120 13.42 -3.59 -1.85
N LEU A 121 12.14 -3.64 -2.24
CA LEU A 121 11.58 -2.66 -3.16
C LEU A 121 11.69 -1.24 -2.59
N ALA A 122 11.31 -1.03 -1.32
CA ALA A 122 11.44 0.28 -0.67
C ALA A 122 12.88 0.82 -0.70
N ILE A 123 13.86 0.00 -0.29
CA ILE A 123 15.29 0.37 -0.29
C ILE A 123 15.76 0.71 -1.71
N SER A 124 15.39 -0.10 -2.70
CA SER A 124 15.84 0.10 -4.08
C SER A 124 15.33 1.41 -4.70
N ILE A 125 14.15 1.89 -4.30
CA ILE A 125 13.62 3.21 -4.72
C ILE A 125 14.48 4.32 -4.14
N GLU A 126 14.73 4.28 -2.82
CA GLU A 126 15.52 5.28 -2.11
C GLU A 126 16.94 5.40 -2.68
N GLU A 127 17.60 4.26 -2.91
CA GLU A 127 18.97 4.22 -3.43
C GLU A 127 19.08 4.79 -4.85
N LYS A 128 18.07 4.54 -5.70
CA LYS A 128 18.19 4.82 -7.13
C LYS A 128 17.68 6.19 -7.54
N ASP A 129 16.51 6.58 -7.02
CA ASP A 129 15.86 7.82 -7.44
C ASP A 129 16.16 9.00 -6.51
N GLY A 130 16.82 8.75 -5.37
CA GLY A 130 17.17 9.79 -4.41
C GLY A 130 15.94 10.47 -3.78
N TYR A 131 14.77 9.85 -3.88
CA TYR A 131 13.62 10.27 -3.09
C TYR A 131 13.92 10.09 -1.62
N THR A 132 13.71 11.15 -0.86
CA THR A 132 13.79 11.07 0.59
C THR A 132 12.53 10.38 1.11
N VAL A 133 12.66 9.68 2.24
CA VAL A 133 11.55 9.16 3.04
C VAL A 133 10.43 10.22 3.17
N ASP A 134 10.83 11.49 3.32
CA ASP A 134 9.91 12.63 3.42
C ASP A 134 8.97 12.80 2.21
N HIS A 135 9.42 12.55 0.97
CA HIS A 135 8.56 12.64 -0.22
C HIS A 135 7.46 11.58 -0.17
N CYS A 136 7.84 10.31 0.00
CA CYS A 136 6.89 9.21 0.09
C CYS A 136 5.90 9.41 1.25
N GLU A 137 6.37 9.93 2.38
CA GLU A 137 5.50 10.25 3.53
C GLU A 137 4.52 11.39 3.24
N ARG A 138 4.95 12.49 2.59
CA ARG A 138 4.05 13.59 2.20
C ARG A 138 3.00 13.14 1.20
N ILE A 139 3.41 12.42 0.16
CA ILE A 139 2.49 11.88 -0.86
C ILE A 139 1.44 10.98 -0.20
N LYS A 140 1.88 10.07 0.67
CA LYS A 140 0.99 9.21 1.43
C LYS A 140 0.05 10.01 2.33
N HIS A 141 0.57 10.97 3.09
CA HIS A 141 -0.22 11.77 4.02
C HIS A 141 -1.34 12.54 3.30
N TYR A 142 -1.01 13.27 2.24
CA TYR A 142 -1.99 14.04 1.47
C TYR A 142 -2.97 13.13 0.72
N SER A 143 -2.51 12.02 0.15
CA SER A 143 -3.38 11.05 -0.51
C SER A 143 -4.43 10.50 0.46
N MET A 144 -4.01 10.19 1.69
CA MET A 144 -4.91 9.69 2.73
C MET A 144 -5.95 10.74 3.15
N LEU A 145 -5.56 12.00 3.32
CA LEU A 145 -6.51 13.09 3.62
C LEU A 145 -7.59 13.22 2.54
N VAL A 146 -7.20 13.14 1.26
CA VAL A 146 -8.16 13.20 0.14
C VAL A 146 -9.04 11.95 0.10
N GLY A 147 -8.45 10.76 0.27
CA GLY A 147 -9.19 9.50 0.27
C GLY A 147 -10.25 9.44 1.37
N GLU A 148 -9.91 9.90 2.58
CA GLU A 148 -10.85 10.00 3.70
C GLU A 148 -11.97 11.02 3.41
N ALA A 149 -11.64 12.18 2.85
CA ALA A 149 -12.63 13.21 2.50
C ALA A 149 -13.57 12.79 1.35
N LEU A 150 -13.16 11.84 0.51
CA LEU A 150 -13.98 11.23 -0.53
C LEU A 150 -14.78 9.99 -0.06
N ASP A 151 -14.76 9.68 1.24
CA ASP A 151 -15.40 8.50 1.82
C ASP A 151 -14.99 7.19 1.13
N LEU A 152 -13.71 7.08 0.72
CA LEU A 152 -13.20 5.85 0.15
C LEU A 152 -13.32 4.70 1.16
N ASN A 153 -13.77 3.54 0.70
CA ASN A 153 -13.92 2.39 1.59
C ASN A 153 -12.55 1.86 2.05
N ARG A 154 -12.57 1.01 3.09
CA ARG A 154 -11.34 0.47 3.70
C ARG A 154 -10.41 -0.21 2.69
N LYS A 155 -10.95 -0.95 1.71
CA LYS A 155 -10.14 -1.60 0.66
C LYS A 155 -9.47 -0.55 -0.24
N GLN A 156 -10.22 0.46 -0.68
CA GLN A 156 -9.69 1.57 -1.48
C GLN A 156 -8.61 2.35 -0.72
N ILE A 157 -8.85 2.67 0.55
CA ILE A 157 -7.86 3.33 1.42
C ILE A 157 -6.58 2.52 1.55
N THR A 158 -6.67 1.20 1.76
CA THR A 158 -5.48 0.33 1.82
C THR A 158 -4.71 0.35 0.51
N ARG A 159 -5.41 0.26 -0.64
CA ARG A 159 -4.76 0.30 -1.95
C ARG A 159 -4.14 1.67 -2.24
N LEU A 160 -4.83 2.75 -1.92
CA LEU A 160 -4.33 4.12 -2.07
C LEU A 160 -3.04 4.32 -1.27
N ASN A 161 -3.01 3.89 -0.01
CA ASN A 161 -1.82 3.97 0.84
C ASN A 161 -0.62 3.19 0.29
N LEU A 162 -0.85 2.00 -0.27
CA LEU A 162 0.22 1.20 -0.88
C LEU A 162 0.65 1.80 -2.22
N ALA A 163 -0.30 2.20 -3.07
CA ALA A 163 -0.05 2.82 -4.35
C ALA A 163 0.70 4.14 -4.22
N SER A 164 0.36 4.97 -3.24
CA SER A 164 1.06 6.24 -2.97
C SER A 164 2.53 6.01 -2.62
N PHE A 165 2.84 4.91 -1.94
CA PHE A 165 4.21 4.54 -1.60
C PHE A 165 4.97 3.94 -2.79
N PHE A 166 4.31 3.11 -3.60
CA PHE A 166 4.94 2.38 -4.72
C PHE A 166 4.79 3.06 -6.09
N HIS A 167 4.18 4.25 -6.19
CA HIS A 167 3.85 4.87 -7.49
C HIS A 167 5.06 4.99 -8.43
N ASP A 168 6.24 5.25 -7.87
CA ASP A 168 7.49 5.41 -8.62
C ASP A 168 8.42 4.19 -8.56
N VAL A 169 7.98 3.04 -8.04
CA VAL A 169 8.82 1.84 -7.86
C VAL A 169 9.46 1.36 -9.16
N GLY A 170 8.80 1.56 -10.31
CA GLY A 170 9.34 1.14 -11.59
C GLY A 170 10.58 1.91 -12.07
N LYS A 171 10.94 3.04 -11.43
CA LYS A 171 12.18 3.76 -11.74
C LYS A 171 13.43 2.92 -11.44
N VAL A 172 13.31 1.89 -10.59
CA VAL A 172 14.34 0.88 -10.37
C VAL A 172 14.75 0.14 -11.66
N ARG A 173 13.92 0.18 -12.72
CA ARG A 173 14.22 -0.38 -14.06
C ARG A 173 14.61 0.68 -15.10
N VAL A 174 14.57 1.98 -14.78
CA VAL A 174 15.01 3.07 -15.68
C VAL A 174 16.54 3.23 -15.63
N PRO A 175 17.28 3.31 -16.75
CA PRO A 175 18.73 3.52 -16.73
C PRO A 175 19.14 4.76 -15.93
N LEU A 176 20.22 4.66 -15.14
CA LEU A 176 20.68 5.76 -14.26
C LEU A 176 21.07 7.00 -15.06
N GLU A 177 21.61 6.85 -16.27
CA GLU A 177 22.01 7.95 -17.13
C GLU A 177 20.81 8.78 -17.62
N ILE A 178 19.62 8.17 -17.66
CA ILE A 178 18.36 8.83 -17.97
C ILE A 178 17.76 9.41 -16.69
N LEU A 179 17.72 8.62 -15.62
CA LEU A 179 17.09 9.01 -14.35
C LEU A 179 17.76 10.23 -13.71
N GLN A 180 19.08 10.25 -13.68
CA GLN A 180 19.88 11.28 -13.02
C GLN A 180 20.46 12.31 -14.01
N LYS A 181 19.91 12.39 -15.23
CA LYS A 181 20.43 13.30 -16.26
C LYS A 181 20.33 14.76 -15.80
N PRO A 182 21.43 15.54 -15.74
CA PRO A 182 21.40 16.94 -15.33
C PRO A 182 20.94 17.90 -16.45
N ALA A 183 20.17 17.39 -17.42
CA ALA A 183 19.71 18.10 -18.61
C ALA A 183 18.34 17.58 -19.05
N LYS A 184 17.68 18.30 -19.97
CA LYS A 184 16.42 17.83 -20.56
C LYS A 184 16.61 16.47 -21.24
N LEU A 185 15.64 15.58 -21.01
CA LEU A 185 15.56 14.29 -21.68
C LEU A 185 15.22 14.49 -23.17
N THR A 186 15.83 13.69 -24.04
CA THR A 186 15.42 13.56 -25.45
C THR A 186 14.07 12.86 -25.54
N GLU A 187 13.43 12.86 -26.71
CA GLU A 187 12.14 12.16 -26.90
C GLU A 187 12.26 10.65 -26.62
N ASP A 188 13.36 10.02 -27.04
CA ASP A 188 13.63 8.60 -26.79
C ASP A 188 13.87 8.32 -25.30
N GLU A 189 14.65 9.18 -24.63
CA GLU A 189 14.89 9.07 -23.19
C GLU A 189 13.59 9.28 -22.40
N TRP A 190 12.75 10.21 -22.85
CA TRP A 190 11.42 10.44 -22.28
C TRP A 190 10.50 9.24 -22.50
N ALA A 191 10.58 8.57 -23.65
CA ALA A 191 9.83 7.35 -23.92
C ALA A 191 10.26 6.20 -22.98
N ILE A 192 11.55 6.12 -22.62
CA ILE A 192 12.04 5.18 -21.61
C ILE A 192 11.59 5.58 -20.20
N MET A 193 11.71 6.86 -19.84
CA MET A 193 11.28 7.37 -18.54
C MET A 193 9.82 7.04 -18.25
N LYS A 194 8.92 7.24 -19.22
CA LYS A 194 7.48 6.94 -19.09
C LYS A 194 7.18 5.47 -18.75
N LYS A 195 8.08 4.54 -19.07
CA LYS A 195 7.93 3.11 -18.77
C LYS A 195 8.01 2.78 -17.28
N HIS A 196 8.46 3.71 -16.41
CA HIS A 196 8.46 3.44 -14.97
C HIS A 196 7.06 3.07 -14.44
N THR A 197 5.99 3.63 -15.02
CA THR A 197 4.61 3.26 -14.69
C THR A 197 4.34 1.76 -14.94
N THR A 198 4.64 1.27 -16.15
CA THR A 198 4.47 -0.15 -16.50
C THR A 198 5.45 -1.05 -15.76
N PHE A 199 6.69 -0.61 -15.57
CA PHE A 199 7.68 -1.35 -14.79
C PHE A 199 7.28 -1.50 -13.33
N GLY A 200 6.64 -0.47 -12.75
CA GLY A 200 6.16 -0.51 -11.38
C GLY A 200 5.02 -1.51 -11.23
N ARG A 201 4.10 -1.53 -12.20
CA ARG A 201 3.07 -2.57 -12.28
C ARG A 201 3.67 -3.97 -12.37
N ASP A 202 4.61 -4.19 -13.29
CA ASP A 202 5.24 -5.50 -13.49
C ASP A 202 5.92 -6.00 -12.21
N LEU A 203 6.70 -5.13 -11.54
CA LEU A 203 7.37 -5.46 -10.27
C LEU A 203 6.38 -5.88 -9.18
N LEU A 204 5.27 -5.16 -9.05
CA LEU A 204 4.25 -5.49 -8.05
C LEU A 204 3.49 -6.78 -8.40
N GLU A 205 3.22 -7.05 -9.68
CA GLU A 205 2.62 -8.31 -10.14
C GLU A 205 3.56 -9.52 -10.01
N GLU A 206 4.88 -9.30 -10.04
CA GLU A 206 5.90 -10.34 -9.83
C GLU A 206 5.88 -10.89 -8.39
N THR A 207 5.49 -10.09 -7.40
CA THR A 207 5.37 -10.51 -5.99
C THR A 207 4.32 -11.61 -5.76
N LYS A 208 3.34 -11.74 -6.67
CA LYS A 208 2.16 -12.62 -6.54
C LYS A 208 1.30 -12.36 -5.30
N ILE A 209 1.49 -11.24 -4.63
CA ILE A 209 0.66 -10.81 -3.49
C ILE A 209 -0.60 -10.16 -4.06
N PRO A 210 -1.82 -10.70 -3.81
CA PRO A 210 -3.04 -10.21 -4.46
C PRO A 210 -3.28 -8.70 -4.33
N VAL A 211 -3.04 -8.13 -3.14
CA VAL A 211 -3.20 -6.69 -2.93
C VAL A 211 -2.18 -5.86 -3.71
N LEU A 212 -0.94 -6.35 -3.88
CA LEU A 212 0.08 -5.63 -4.67
C LEU A 212 -0.19 -5.73 -6.16
N CYS A 213 -0.73 -6.85 -6.65
CA CYS A 213 -1.20 -6.96 -8.03
C CYS A 213 -2.31 -5.93 -8.32
N GLU A 214 -3.28 -5.75 -7.40
CA GLU A 214 -4.30 -4.70 -7.54
C GLU A 214 -3.68 -3.29 -7.49
N VAL A 215 -2.70 -3.06 -6.62
CA VAL A 215 -1.98 -1.79 -6.50
C VAL A 215 -1.17 -1.49 -7.76
N GLY A 216 -0.60 -2.50 -8.42
CA GLY A 216 0.13 -2.35 -9.68
C GLY A 216 -0.69 -1.65 -10.76
N LEU A 217 -1.99 -1.90 -10.83
CA LEU A 217 -2.90 -1.21 -11.76
C LEU A 217 -3.02 0.28 -11.46
N ILE A 218 -3.03 0.65 -10.18
CA ILE A 218 -3.11 2.05 -9.73
C ILE A 218 -1.77 2.75 -10.03
N VAL A 219 -0.66 2.08 -9.73
CA VAL A 219 0.70 2.55 -10.03
C VAL A 219 0.90 2.78 -11.54
N GLU A 220 0.38 1.91 -12.40
CA GLU A 220 0.46 2.12 -13.86
C GLU A 220 -0.25 3.41 -14.31
N GLN A 221 -1.31 3.81 -13.59
CA GLN A 221 -2.23 4.86 -14.02
C GLN A 221 -1.92 6.26 -13.46
N HIS A 222 -0.98 6.41 -12.54
CA HIS A 222 -0.82 7.68 -11.80
C HIS A 222 -0.39 8.88 -12.67
N HIS A 223 0.09 8.62 -13.89
CA HIS A 223 0.38 9.63 -14.92
C HIS A 223 -0.63 9.66 -16.07
N GLU A 224 -1.74 8.93 -15.95
CA GLU A 224 -2.90 9.15 -16.83
C GLU A 224 -3.52 10.52 -16.55
N ARG A 225 -4.08 11.12 -17.59
CA ARG A 225 -4.69 12.45 -17.52
C ARG A 225 -6.17 12.32 -17.76
N TYR A 226 -6.97 13.12 -17.05
CA TYR A 226 -8.43 13.11 -17.19
C TYR A 226 -8.89 13.29 -18.65
N ASP A 227 -8.15 14.05 -19.45
CA ASP A 227 -8.38 14.30 -20.89
C ASP A 227 -7.88 13.21 -21.85
N GLY A 228 -7.33 12.10 -21.36
CA GLY A 228 -6.82 11.00 -22.18
C GLY A 228 -5.46 11.25 -22.84
N LYS A 229 -4.78 12.37 -22.53
CA LYS A 229 -3.45 12.68 -23.09
C LYS A 229 -2.29 12.20 -22.21
N GLY A 230 -2.61 11.41 -21.19
CA GLY A 230 -1.65 10.82 -20.26
C GLY A 230 -0.95 9.61 -20.85
N TYR A 231 -0.28 8.86 -19.97
CA TYR A 231 0.42 7.62 -20.31
C TYR A 231 0.30 6.64 -19.14
N PRO A 232 0.48 5.32 -19.37
CA PRO A 232 0.93 4.66 -20.62
C PRO A 232 -0.17 4.31 -21.62
N LYS A 233 -1.45 4.29 -21.21
CA LYS A 233 -2.58 3.80 -22.01
C LYS A 233 -3.45 4.91 -22.60
N GLY A 234 -3.35 6.13 -22.09
CA GLY A 234 -4.20 7.25 -22.54
C GLY A 234 -5.64 7.09 -22.06
N LEU A 235 -5.81 6.58 -20.84
CA LEU A 235 -7.12 6.41 -20.20
C LEU A 235 -7.76 7.78 -19.94
N LYS A 236 -9.08 7.86 -20.04
CA LYS A 236 -9.83 9.11 -19.81
C LYS A 236 -10.91 8.95 -18.75
N GLU A 237 -11.19 10.05 -18.05
CA GLU A 237 -12.31 10.18 -17.12
C GLU A 237 -12.45 8.98 -16.16
N SER A 238 -13.53 8.21 -16.27
CA SER A 238 -13.86 7.06 -15.41
C SER A 238 -13.01 5.81 -15.64
N GLU A 239 -12.18 5.78 -16.69
CA GLU A 239 -11.24 4.68 -16.92
C GLU A 239 -10.05 4.73 -15.95
N ILE A 240 -9.78 5.90 -15.37
CA ILE A 240 -8.71 6.11 -14.39
C ILE A 240 -9.29 5.79 -13.00
N SER A 241 -8.62 4.91 -12.25
CA SER A 241 -9.00 4.63 -10.87
C SER A 241 -8.97 5.91 -10.02
N ILE A 242 -9.92 6.02 -9.08
CA ILE A 242 -9.96 7.19 -8.18
C ILE A 242 -8.68 7.28 -7.36
N GLU A 243 -8.08 6.15 -6.97
CA GLU A 243 -6.80 6.10 -6.27
C GLU A 243 -5.66 6.70 -7.11
N ALA A 244 -5.57 6.36 -8.41
CA ALA A 244 -4.54 6.92 -9.30
C ALA A 244 -4.77 8.42 -9.55
N ALA A 245 -6.03 8.84 -9.68
CA ALA A 245 -6.37 10.25 -9.83
C ALA A 245 -5.97 11.08 -8.59
N ILE A 246 -6.11 10.53 -7.37
CA ILE A 246 -5.63 11.16 -6.14
C ILE A 246 -4.11 11.31 -6.17
N ILE A 247 -3.39 10.21 -6.46
CA ILE A 247 -1.92 10.23 -6.49
C ILE A 247 -1.41 11.23 -7.53
N SER A 248 -2.03 11.31 -8.71
CA SER A 248 -1.63 12.26 -9.76
C SER A 248 -1.67 13.73 -9.32
N VAL A 249 -2.71 14.13 -8.58
CA VAL A 249 -2.85 15.49 -8.04
C VAL A 249 -1.82 15.74 -6.93
N VAL A 250 -1.68 14.79 -6.01
CA VAL A 250 -0.79 14.91 -4.85
C VAL A 250 0.68 14.91 -5.26
N ASP A 251 1.08 14.04 -6.18
CA ASP A 251 2.43 13.98 -6.75
C ASP A 251 2.78 15.26 -7.49
N SER A 252 1.85 15.79 -8.29
CA SER A 252 2.06 17.07 -8.97
C SER A 252 2.24 18.22 -7.97
N PHE A 253 1.47 18.24 -6.88
CA PHE A 253 1.61 19.24 -5.82
C PHE A 253 3.01 19.17 -5.20
N ASP A 254 3.40 17.98 -4.72
CA ASP A 254 4.68 17.79 -4.05
C ASP A 254 5.88 18.10 -4.97
N ALA A 255 5.80 17.68 -6.24
CA ALA A 255 6.80 17.96 -7.24
C ALA A 255 6.95 19.46 -7.53
N MET A 256 5.86 20.24 -7.41
CA MET A 256 5.89 21.69 -7.57
C MET A 256 6.44 22.42 -6.35
N THR A 257 6.17 21.95 -5.14
CA THR A 257 6.52 22.64 -3.89
C THR A 257 7.85 22.21 -3.29
N THR A 258 8.40 21.08 -3.74
CA THR A 258 9.69 20.57 -3.25
C THR A 258 10.87 21.22 -3.97
N ASP A 259 11.86 21.65 -3.20
CA ASP A 259 13.14 22.13 -3.73
C ASP A 259 13.91 20.97 -4.40
N ARG A 260 14.32 21.18 -5.65
CA ARG A 260 15.20 20.26 -6.38
C ARG A 260 16.56 20.93 -6.58
N VAL A 261 17.60 20.11 -6.76
CA VAL A 261 18.99 20.56 -6.97
C VAL A 261 19.12 21.68 -8.00
N TYR A 262 18.25 21.68 -9.02
CA TYR A 262 18.26 22.65 -10.12
C TYR A 262 17.15 23.70 -10.09
N LYS A 263 16.21 23.64 -9.13
CA LYS A 263 15.03 24.51 -9.12
C LYS A 263 14.41 24.60 -7.73
N LYS A 264 14.22 25.83 -7.25
CA LYS A 264 13.44 26.10 -6.03
C LYS A 264 11.97 25.75 -6.26
N GLY A 265 11.34 25.13 -5.27
CA GLY A 265 9.91 24.85 -5.24
C GLY A 265 9.10 26.14 -5.36
N LYS A 266 7.91 26.03 -5.96
CA LYS A 266 6.90 27.10 -5.98
C LYS A 266 6.30 27.27 -4.59
N ALA A 267 5.73 28.44 -4.33
CA ALA A 267 4.85 28.62 -3.17
C ALA A 267 3.65 27.67 -3.27
N ALA A 268 3.16 27.16 -2.13
CA ALA A 268 2.05 26.22 -2.10
C ALA A 268 0.79 26.80 -2.77
N GLU A 269 0.49 28.07 -2.55
CA GLU A 269 -0.58 28.83 -3.22
C GLU A 269 -0.50 28.76 -4.74
N GLU A 270 0.71 28.90 -5.30
CA GLU A 270 0.92 28.83 -6.75
C GLU A 270 0.69 27.40 -7.26
N ALA A 271 1.14 26.39 -6.51
CA ALA A 271 0.92 24.98 -6.84
C ALA A 271 -0.58 24.62 -6.81
N PHE A 272 -1.33 25.08 -5.79
CA PHE A 272 -2.78 24.92 -5.74
C PHE A 272 -3.49 25.59 -6.91
N GLN A 273 -3.08 26.81 -7.26
CA GLN A 273 -3.66 27.51 -8.41
C GLN A 273 -3.35 26.79 -9.73
N GLU A 274 -2.15 26.22 -9.89
CA GLU A 274 -1.78 25.44 -11.07
C GLU A 274 -2.60 24.15 -11.19
N ILE A 275 -2.83 23.44 -10.08
CA ILE A 275 -3.72 22.27 -10.03
C ILE A 275 -5.15 22.66 -10.43
N LEU A 276 -5.66 23.76 -9.88
CA LEU A 276 -7.00 24.26 -10.20
C LEU A 276 -7.16 24.64 -11.68
N ASN A 277 -6.14 25.27 -12.27
CA ASN A 277 -6.13 25.64 -13.69
C ASN A 277 -6.16 24.41 -14.63
N ASN A 278 -5.71 23.24 -14.15
CA ASN A 278 -5.70 21.99 -14.90
C ASN A 278 -6.83 21.02 -14.50
N ARG A 279 -7.81 21.51 -13.73
CA ARG A 279 -9.03 20.77 -13.35
C ARG A 279 -9.85 20.38 -14.59
N GLY A 280 -10.18 19.09 -14.71
CA GLY A 280 -10.96 18.57 -15.84
C GLY A 280 -10.17 18.42 -17.13
N THR A 281 -8.85 18.66 -17.11
CA THR A 281 -7.94 18.37 -18.23
C THR A 281 -6.85 17.40 -17.80
N MET A 282 -5.90 17.82 -16.95
CA MET A 282 -4.94 16.90 -16.35
C MET A 282 -5.61 16.09 -15.24
N TYR A 283 -6.35 16.77 -14.38
CA TYR A 283 -6.76 16.22 -13.10
C TYR A 283 -8.25 15.97 -13.02
N HIS A 284 -8.63 14.91 -12.30
CA HIS A 284 -10.02 14.58 -12.05
C HIS A 284 -10.70 15.71 -11.26
N PRO A 285 -11.82 16.29 -11.75
CA PRO A 285 -12.48 17.44 -11.12
C PRO A 285 -12.78 17.27 -9.63
N LEU A 286 -13.39 16.14 -9.26
CA LEU A 286 -13.74 15.82 -7.87
C LEU A 286 -12.52 15.76 -6.94
N VAL A 287 -11.40 15.22 -7.42
CA VAL A 287 -10.16 15.09 -6.65
C VAL A 287 -9.55 16.47 -6.43
N VAL A 288 -9.51 17.31 -7.47
CA VAL A 288 -9.03 18.70 -7.34
C VAL A 288 -9.86 19.46 -6.33
N ASP A 289 -11.19 19.45 -6.46
CA ASP A 289 -12.07 20.20 -5.56
C ASP A 289 -11.87 19.78 -4.10
N THR A 290 -11.73 18.47 -3.87
CA THR A 290 -11.48 17.91 -2.54
C THR A 290 -10.11 18.31 -2.01
N PHE A 291 -9.06 18.21 -2.83
CA PHE A 291 -7.70 18.57 -2.44
C PHE A 291 -7.59 20.06 -2.09
N ILE A 292 -8.22 20.95 -2.87
CA ILE A 292 -8.28 22.39 -2.56
C ILE A 292 -9.07 22.65 -1.27
N ALA A 293 -10.17 21.95 -1.04
CA ALA A 293 -10.95 22.10 0.20
C ALA A 293 -10.15 21.69 1.46
N LEU A 294 -9.14 20.84 1.31
CA LEU A 294 -8.25 20.39 2.39
C LEU A 294 -7.02 21.29 2.58
N LYS A 295 -6.91 22.40 1.85
CA LYS A 295 -5.76 23.32 1.89
C LYS A 295 -5.33 23.71 3.30
N GLU A 296 -6.26 24.04 4.19
CA GLU A 296 -5.96 24.43 5.59
C GLU A 296 -5.40 23.28 6.46
N LYS A 297 -5.51 22.03 6.00
CA LYS A 297 -4.86 20.86 6.63
C LYS A 297 -3.48 20.57 6.05
N ILE A 298 -3.12 21.22 4.94
CA ILE A 298 -1.85 20.99 4.21
C ILE A 298 -0.89 22.17 4.44
N ILE A 299 -1.40 23.38 4.62
CA ILE A 299 -0.60 24.59 4.85
C ILE A 299 -1.10 25.38 6.06
N ASN A 300 -0.20 26.13 6.69
CA ASN A 300 -0.53 27.05 7.77
C ASN A 300 -1.08 28.40 7.25
N GLU A 301 -1.49 29.28 8.16
CA GLU A 301 -2.03 30.62 7.85
C GLU A 301 -1.07 31.53 7.04
N LYS A 302 0.23 31.20 7.01
CA LYS A 302 1.26 31.95 6.26
C LYS A 302 1.53 31.35 4.88
N GLY A 303 0.85 30.27 4.50
CA GLY A 303 1.07 29.58 3.22
C GLY A 303 2.23 28.58 3.25
N GLU A 304 2.76 28.27 4.43
CA GLU A 304 3.86 27.30 4.59
C GLU A 304 3.27 25.90 4.78
N ILE A 305 3.86 24.89 4.11
CA ILE A 305 3.44 23.50 4.22
C ILE A 305 3.65 23.00 5.67
N LEU A 306 2.61 22.37 6.22
CA LEU A 306 2.58 21.80 7.57
C LEU A 306 3.40 20.52 7.70
#